data_AF-A0A432I9N6-F1
#
_entry.id   AF-A0A432I9N6-F1
#
_cell.length_a   1.000
_cell.length_b   1.000
_cell.length_c   1.000
_cell.angle_alpha   90.00
_cell.angle_beta   90.00
_cell.angle_gamma   90.00
#
_symmetry.space_group_name_H-M   'P 1'
#
loop_
_entity.id
_entity.type
_entity.pdbx_description
1 polymer ?
#
loop_
_entity_poly.entity_id
_entity_poly.type
_entity_poly.pdbx_seq_one_letter_code
_entity_poly.pdbx_strand_id
1 'polypeptide(L)' 'EADEFEAIRICDYEGKSQIEASEIMGISRGTIQRLLNSGRKKIVDCFLNKKAIIIKNEH' A
#
# COMPACT_ATOMS: atom_id res chain seq x y z
N GLU A 1 4.45 0.31 -7.43
CA GLU A 1 3.07 -0.22 -7.28
C GLU A 1 3.05 -1.43 -6.37
N ALA A 2 3.91 -2.44 -6.60
CA ALA A 2 4.13 -3.54 -5.67
C ALA A 2 4.38 -3.06 -4.23
N ASP A 3 5.26 -2.07 -4.04
CA ASP A 3 5.55 -1.52 -2.71
C ASP A 3 4.35 -0.82 -2.03
N GLU A 4 3.48 -0.18 -2.80
CA GLU A 4 2.28 0.48 -2.25
C GLU A 4 1.27 -0.57 -1.80
N PHE A 5 1.07 -1.59 -2.63
CA PHE A 5 0.18 -2.70 -2.33
C PHE A 5 0.67 -3.48 -1.10
N GLU A 6 1.97 -3.75 -1.01
CA GLU A 6 2.56 -4.45 0.13
C GLU A 6 2.44 -3.63 1.42
N ALA A 7 2.69 -2.33 1.38
CA ALA A 7 2.49 -1.46 2.54
C ALA A 7 1.01 -1.46 3.01
N ILE A 8 0.06 -1.41 2.08
CA ILE A 8 -1.38 -1.50 2.37
C ILE A 8 -1.73 -2.87 2.96
N ARG A 9 -1.23 -3.96 2.37
CA ARG A 9 -1.48 -5.32 2.86
C ARG A 9 -1.03 -5.47 4.31
N ILE A 10 0.16 -5.00 4.64
CA ILE A 10 0.71 -5.10 5.99
C ILE A 10 -0.05 -4.21 6.99
N CYS A 11 -0.32 -2.96 6.64
CA CYS A 11 -0.93 -2.02 7.60
C CYS A 11 -2.46 -2.15 7.67
N ASP A 12 -3.13 -2.18 6.52
CA ASP A 12 -4.58 -2.05 6.43
C ASP A 12 -5.27 -3.42 6.47
N TYR A 13 -4.63 -4.48 5.98
CA TYR A 13 -5.19 -5.84 6.00
C TYR A 13 -4.69 -6.67 7.19
N GLU A 14 -3.39 -6.70 7.47
CA GLU A 14 -2.84 -7.43 8.63
C GLU A 14 -2.90 -6.64 9.95
N GLY A 15 -3.23 -5.34 9.89
CA GLY A 15 -3.41 -4.50 11.08
C GLY A 15 -2.11 -4.09 11.78
N LYS A 16 -0.95 -4.21 11.12
CA LYS A 16 0.33 -3.81 11.72
C LYS A 16 0.50 -2.28 11.72
N SER A 17 1.24 -1.79 12.70
CA SER A 17 1.64 -0.38 12.73
C SER A 17 2.61 -0.03 11.59
N GLN A 18 2.73 1.26 11.27
CA GLN A 18 3.71 1.71 10.28
C GLN A 18 5.16 1.45 10.68
N ILE A 19 5.44 1.32 11.99
CA ILE A 19 6.78 0.99 12.50
C ILE A 19 7.08 -0.47 12.17
N GLU A 20 6.19 -1.39 12.53
CA GLU A 20 6.33 -2.81 12.20
C GLU A 20 6.40 -3.04 10.68
N ALA A 21 5.58 -2.34 9.90
CA ALA A 21 5.64 -2.41 8.45
C ALA A 21 6.98 -1.91 7.89
N SER A 22 7.56 -0.87 8.50
CA SER A 22 8.86 -0.32 8.09
C SER A 22 10.00 -1.31 8.36
N GLU A 23 9.92 -2.05 9.47
CA GLU A 23 10.86 -3.12 9.81
C GLU A 23 10.72 -4.32 8.86
N ILE A 24 9.49 -4.75 8.58
CA ILE A 24 9.20 -5.87 7.66
C ILE A 24 9.68 -5.57 6.24
N MET A 25 9.44 -4.35 5.76
CA MET A 25 9.80 -3.95 4.39
C MET A 25 11.25 -3.45 4.27
N GLY A 26 11.99 -3.31 5.38
CA GLY A 26 13.37 -2.82 5.36
C GLY A 26 13.53 -1.38 4.86
N ILE A 27 12.53 -0.52 5.07
CA ILE A 27 12.51 0.89 4.61
C ILE A 27 12.14 1.84 5.75
N SER A 28 12.33 3.14 5.57
CA SER A 28 11.98 4.12 6.62
C SER A 28 10.46 4.20 6.87
N ARG A 29 10.05 4.51 8.11
CA ARG A 29 8.65 4.84 8.45
C ARG A 29 8.07 5.95 7.57
N GLY A 30 8.88 6.95 7.20
CA GLY A 30 8.46 8.03 6.31
C GLY A 30 8.20 7.55 4.88
N THR A 31 8.89 6.50 4.43
CA THR A 31 8.60 5.82 3.15
C THR A 31 7.29 5.05 3.24
N ILE A 32 7.05 4.28 4.30
CA ILE A 32 5.76 3.60 4.55
C ILE A 32 4.60 4.61 4.50
N GLN A 33 4.70 5.72 5.21
CA GLN A 33 3.67 6.76 5.21
C GLN A 33 3.35 7.27 3.80
N ARG A 34 4.36 7.48 2.95
CA ARG A 34 4.18 7.93 1.57
C ARG A 34 3.54 6.85 0.70
N LEU A 35 3.97 5.60 0.84
CA LEU A 35 3.41 4.44 0.12
C LEU A 35 1.92 4.26 0.46
N LEU A 36 1.57 4.28 1.74
CA LEU A 36 0.18 4.19 2.21
C LEU A 36 -0.67 5.35 1.66
N ASN A 37 -0.19 6.58 1.74
CA ASN A 37 -0.91 7.74 1.23
C ASN A 37 -1.17 7.63 -0.28
N SER A 38 -0.15 7.24 -1.06
CA SER A 38 -0.27 7.07 -2.50
C SER A 38 -1.20 5.92 -2.87
N GLY A 39 -1.00 4.74 -2.27
CA GLY A 39 -1.79 3.55 -2.54
C GLY A 39 -3.27 3.71 -2.17
N ARG A 40 -3.57 4.22 -0.97
CA ARG A 40 -4.97 4.46 -0.54
C ARG A 40 -5.66 5.47 -1.45
N LYS A 41 -4.96 6.52 -1.88
CA LYS A 41 -5.50 7.49 -2.85
C LYS A 41 -5.87 6.82 -4.17
N LYS A 42 -5.02 5.95 -4.71
CA LYS A 42 -5.31 5.21 -5.96
C LYS A 42 -6.52 4.28 -5.79
N ILE A 43 -6.61 3.55 -4.69
CA ILE A 43 -7.75 2.67 -4.39
C ILE A 43 -9.06 3.46 -4.32
N VAL A 44 -9.08 4.55 -3.55
CA VAL A 44 -10.26 5.41 -3.41
C VAL A 44 -10.64 6.04 -4.75
N ASP A 45 -9.66 6.52 -5.52
CA ASP A 45 -9.89 7.06 -6.87
C ASP A 45 -10.50 6.02 -7.82
N CYS A 46 -10.03 4.76 -7.76
CA CYS A 46 -10.61 3.69 -8.55
C CYS A 46 -12.09 3.45 -8.21
N PHE A 47 -12.43 3.41 -6.92
CA PHE A 47 -13.82 3.22 -6.49
C PHE A 47 -14.72 4.40 -6.85
N LEU A 48 -14.26 5.65 -6.64
CA LEU A 48 -15.03 6.85 -6.95
C LEU A 48 -15.27 7.02 -8.46
N ASN A 49 -14.27 6.71 -9.28
CA ASN A 49 -14.31 6.94 -10.72
C ASN A 49 -14.60 5.68 -11.55
N LYS A 50 -15.02 4.58 -10.90
CA LYS A 50 -15.35 3.29 -11.55
C LYS A 50 -14.22 2.78 -12.45
N LYS A 51 -12.96 3.03 -12.06
CA LYS A 51 -11.79 2.56 -12.81
C LYS A 51 -11.58 1.08 -12.53
N ALA A 52 -11.14 0.34 -13.55
CA ALA A 52 -10.78 -1.06 -13.37
C ALA A 52 -9.54 -1.18 -12.46
N ILE A 53 -9.60 -2.08 -11.49
CA ILE A 53 -8.42 -2.48 -10.70
C ILE A 53 -7.77 -3.65 -11.44
N ILE A 54 -6.55 -3.46 -11.92
CA ILE A 54 -5.77 -4.49 -12.59
C ILE A 54 -4.67 -4.92 -11.64
N ILE A 55 -4.76 -6.18 -11.18
CA ILE A 55 -3.69 -6.81 -10.40
C ILE A 55 -2.81 -7.56 -11.39
N LYS A 56 -1.58 -7.06 -11.60
CA LYS A 56 -0.59 -7.76 -12.40
C LYS A 56 0.15 -8.75 -11.51
N ASN A 57 0.00 -10.04 -11.78
CA ASN A 57 0.93 -11.04 -11.27
C ASN A 57 2.18 -11.01 -12.17
N GLU A 58 3.20 -10.27 -11.74
CA GLU A 58 4.55 -10.47 -12.26
C GLU A 58 5.18 -11.55 -11.38
N HIS A 59 5.26 -12.77 -11.92
CA HIS A 59 6.26 -13.74 -11.47
C HIS A 59 7.65 -13.26 -11.87
#